data_AF-A0A6P0V3S3-F1
#
_entry.id   AF-A0A6P0V3S3-F1
#
_cell.length_a   1.000
_cell.length_b   1.000
_cell.length_c   1.000
_cell.angle_alpha   90.00
_cell.angle_beta   90.00
_cell.angle_gamma   90.00
#
_symmetry.space_group_name_H-M   'P 1'
#
loop_
_entity.id
_entity.type
_entity.pdbx_description
1 polymer ?
#
loop_
_entity_poly.entity_id
_entity_poly.type
_entity_poly.pdbx_seq_one_letter_code
_entity_poly.pdbx_strand_id
1 'polypeptide(L)' 'MAIIVKHKESQNNYILLGTGFGIYKSSRPNAFFELLTIDEQEHFRLVAVADHHGEIKWFYSKDLTVIEIDGRHPSELGIN' A
#
# COMPACT_ATOMS: atom_id res chain seq x y z
N MET A 1 -5.24 -4.95 -14.93
CA MET A 1 -5.76 -5.25 -13.59
C MET A 1 -5.90 -3.93 -12.85
N ALA A 2 -7.12 -3.48 -12.65
CA ALA A 2 -7.44 -2.32 -11.83
C ALA A 2 -7.97 -2.80 -10.49
N ILE A 3 -7.48 -2.21 -9.40
CA ILE A 3 -7.87 -2.57 -8.05
C ILE A 3 -8.31 -1.29 -7.34
N ILE A 4 -9.51 -1.30 -6.79
CA ILE A 4 -10.03 -0.21 -5.97
C ILE A 4 -9.85 -0.57 -4.51
N VAL A 5 -9.23 0.34 -3.76
CA VAL A 5 -9.05 0.24 -2.31
C VAL A 5 -9.80 1.35 -1.62
N LYS A 6 -10.30 1.07 -0.42
CA LYS A 6 -10.97 2.04 0.45
C LYS A 6 -10.08 2.34 1.65
N HIS A 7 -9.85 3.62 1.93
CA HIS A 7 -9.18 4.06 3.15
C HIS A 7 -10.14 3.96 4.33
N LYS A 8 -9.75 3.20 5.36
CA LYS A 8 -10.62 2.83 6.49
C LYS A 8 -11.10 4.04 7.30
N GLU A 9 -10.26 5.04 7.51
CA GLU A 9 -10.65 6.22 8.30
C GLU A 9 -11.54 7.17 7.48
N SER A 10 -11.05 7.66 6.34
CA SER A 10 -11.78 8.65 5.53
C SER A 10 -12.94 8.07 4.73
N GLN A 11 -13.02 6.75 4.59
CA GLN A 11 -13.97 6.03 3.72
C GLN A 11 -13.84 6.36 2.21
N ASN A 12 -12.82 7.12 1.80
CA ASN A 12 -12.55 7.43 0.41
C ASN A 12 -12.00 6.23 -0.36
N ASN A 13 -12.36 6.16 -1.64
CA ASN A 13 -11.89 5.15 -2.58
C ASN A 13 -10.70 5.67 -3.39
N TYR A 14 -9.76 4.78 -3.70
CA TYR A 14 -8.56 5.07 -4.47
C TYR A 14 -8.24 3.91 -5.41
N ILE A 15 -7.52 4.22 -6.50
CA ILE A 15 -6.95 3.21 -7.39
C ILE A 15 -5.61 2.77 -6.82
N LEU A 16 -5.41 1.47 -6.63
CA LEU A 16 -4.11 0.91 -6.24
C LEU A 16 -3.13 0.97 -7.41
N LEU A 17 -1.99 1.62 -7.22
CA LEU A 17 -0.93 1.72 -8.23
C LEU A 17 0.19 0.70 -8.01
N GLY A 18 0.52 0.39 -6.75
CA GLY A 18 1.56 -0.57 -6.42
C GLY A 18 2.00 -0.54 -4.96
N THR A 19 2.85 -1.49 -4.58
CA THR A 19 3.47 -1.54 -3.25
C THR A 19 4.82 -0.82 -3.31
N GLY A 20 5.13 0.02 -2.32
CA GLY A 20 6.30 0.92 -2.30
C GLY A 20 7.68 0.25 -2.20
N PHE A 21 7.80 -1.02 -2.61
CA PHE A 21 9.01 -1.84 -2.44
C PHE A 21 10.25 -1.28 -3.14
N GLY A 22 10.07 -0.56 -4.25
CA GLY A 22 11.17 0.04 -5.01
C GLY A 22 11.90 1.18 -4.28
N ILE A 23 11.19 1.99 -3.50
CA ILE A 23 11.79 3.11 -2.73
C ILE A 23 12.67 2.57 -1.60
N TYR A 24 12.28 1.45 -0.99
CA TYR A 24 13.02 0.81 0.10
C TYR A 24 14.38 0.24 -0.31
N LYS A 25 14.48 -0.41 -1.48
CA LYS A 25 15.75 -1.05 -1.90
C LYS A 25 16.85 -0.01 -2.20
N SER A 26 16.46 1.19 -2.58
CA SER A 26 17.36 2.30 -2.93
C SER A 26 17.88 3.07 -1.72
N SER A 27 17.24 2.95 -0.55
CA SER A 27 17.56 3.69 0.67
C SER A 27 18.41 2.92 1.68
N ARG A 28 19.20 1.92 1.24
CA ARG A 28 20.24 1.27 2.07
C ARG A 28 21.62 1.90 1.80
N PRO A 29 21.98 3.04 2.43
CA PRO A 29 23.36 3.47 2.48
C PRO A 29 24.12 2.68 3.55
N ASN A 30 25.22 2.06 3.15
CA ASN A 30 26.43 1.73 3.91
C ASN A 30 26.29 1.43 5.43
N ALA A 31 26.45 0.15 5.78
CA ALA A 31 27.08 -0.54 6.93
C ALA A 31 27.42 0.15 8.28
N PHE A 32 27.12 1.42 8.53
CA PHE A 32 27.53 2.15 9.74
C PHE A 32 26.35 2.57 10.65
N PHE A 33 25.13 2.20 10.29
CA PHE A 33 23.90 2.56 11.01
C PHE A 33 23.25 1.38 11.75
N GLU A 34 24.00 0.31 12.03
CA GLU A 34 23.49 -0.90 12.72
C GLU A 34 23.22 -0.71 14.22
N LEU A 35 23.47 0.47 14.81
CA LEU A 35 23.27 0.69 16.24
C LEU A 35 21.85 1.11 16.63
N LEU A 36 20.99 1.46 15.66
CA LEU A 36 19.57 1.73 15.89
C LEU A 36 18.73 0.68 15.17
N THR A 37 18.90 -0.58 15.57
CA THR A 37 17.97 -1.68 15.29
C THR A 37 16.60 -1.36 15.86
N ILE A 38 15.89 -0.49 15.16
CA ILE A 38 14.47 -0.20 15.34
C ILE A 38 13.75 -1.39 14.72
N ASP A 39 13.32 -2.28 15.61
CA ASP A 39 12.33 -3.34 15.44
C ASP A 39 11.85 -3.60 14.00
N GLU A 40 12.48 -4.58 13.35
CA GLU A 40 12.33 -4.91 11.92
C GLU A 40 10.94 -5.51 11.53
N GLN A 41 9.97 -5.58 12.45
CA GLN A 41 8.74 -6.35 12.25
C GLN A 41 7.49 -5.51 11.92
N GLU A 42 7.43 -4.23 12.29
CA GLU A 42 6.18 -3.43 12.18
C GLU A 42 6.13 -2.41 11.04
N HIS A 43 7.28 -2.05 10.50
CA HIS A 43 7.40 -1.14 9.36
C HIS A 43 7.82 -2.03 8.18
N PHE A 44 7.13 -2.16 7.05
CA PHE A 44 6.92 -1.14 6.03
C PHE A 44 6.02 -1.76 4.96
N ARG A 45 4.73 -1.42 4.95
CA ARG A 45 3.81 -1.80 3.86
C ARG A 45 3.14 -0.55 3.30
N LEU A 46 3.94 0.43 2.87
CA LEU A 46 3.38 1.59 2.17
C LEU A 46 2.89 1.18 0.78
N VAL A 47 1.75 1.73 0.41
CA VAL A 47 1.04 1.45 -0.83
C VAL A 47 0.80 2.77 -1.55
N ALA A 48 1.20 2.82 -2.82
CA ALA A 48 0.89 3.93 -3.71
C ALA A 48 -0.51 3.78 -4.24
N VAL A 49 -1.32 4.83 -4.13
CA VAL A 49 -2.66 4.90 -4.68
C VAL A 49 -2.85 6.20 -5.45
N ALA A 50 -3.84 6.25 -6.35
CA ALA A 50 -4.30 7.48 -7.00
C ALA A 50 -5.73 7.81 -6.56
N ASP A 51 -6.02 9.08 -6.34
CA ASP A 51 -7.39 9.55 -6.16
C ASP A 51 -8.09 9.88 -7.49
N HIS A 52 -9.32 10.38 -7.41
CA HIS A 52 -10.14 10.73 -8.57
C HIS A 52 -9.61 11.91 -9.40
N HIS A 53 -8.68 12.70 -8.87
CA HIS A 53 -7.97 13.73 -9.62
C HIS A 53 -6.67 13.21 -10.26
N GLY A 54 -6.30 11.96 -9.98
CA GLY A 54 -5.04 11.36 -10.42
C GLY A 54 -3.86 11.70 -9.52
N GLU A 55 -4.09 12.27 -8.33
CA GLU A 55 -3.00 12.58 -7.39
C GLU A 55 -2.50 11.31 -6.70
N ILE A 56 -1.17 11.13 -6.70
CA ILE A 56 -0.54 9.99 -6.05
C ILE A 56 -0.43 10.24 -4.54
N LYS A 57 -0.93 9.28 -3.76
CA LYS A 57 -0.89 9.28 -2.28
C LYS A 57 -0.29 7.98 -1.77
N TRP A 58 0.21 8.01 -0.54
CA TRP A 58 0.84 6.87 0.11
C TRP A 58 0.10 6.57 1.42
N PHE A 59 -0.34 5.32 1.57
CA PHE A 59 -1.01 4.83 2.79
C PHE A 59 -0.30 3.58 3.32
N TYR A 60 -0.39 3.31 4.61
CA TYR A 60 -0.04 1.98 5.10
C TYR A 60 -1.10 0.97 4.63
N SER A 61 -0.66 -0.22 4.24
CA SER A 61 -1.55 -1.27 3.75
C SER A 61 -2.60 -1.67 4.79
N LYS A 62 -2.27 -1.54 6.09
CA LYS A 62 -3.21 -1.82 7.19
C LYS A 62 -4.39 -0.85 7.23
N ASP A 63 -4.25 0.33 6.63
CA ASP A 63 -5.28 1.38 6.60
C ASP A 63 -6.18 1.27 5.35
N LEU A 64 -5.87 0.33 4.46
CA LEU A 64 -6.61 0.11 3.21
C LEU A 64 -7.34 -1.24 3.24
N THR A 65 -8.47 -1.30 2.53
CA THR A 65 -9.20 -2.54 2.23
C THR A 65 -9.45 -2.61 0.73
N VAL A 66 -9.14 -3.73 0.08
CA VAL A 66 -9.54 -3.96 -1.32
C VAL A 66 -11.05 -4.15 -1.38
N ILE A 67 -11.73 -3.39 -2.24
CA ILE A 67 -13.19 -3.46 -2.40
C ILE A 67 -13.61 -3.90 -3.80
N GLU A 68 -12.71 -3.80 -4.79
CA GLU A 68 -12.97 -4.21 -6.16
C GLU A 68 -11.68 -4.62 -6.86
N ILE A 69 -11.73 -5.69 -7.66
CA ILE A 69 -10.66 -6.13 -8.56
C ILE A 69 -11.31 -6.38 -9.93
N ASP A 70 -10.89 -5.64 -10.95
CA ASP A 70 -11.40 -5.74 -12.32
C ASP A 70 -12.95 -5.77 -12.39
N GLY A 71 -13.61 -4.88 -11.62
CA GLY A 71 -15.07 -4.75 -11.61
C GLY A 71 -15.81 -5.76 -10.71
N ARG A 72 -15.11 -6.62 -9.96
CA ARG A 72 -15.71 -7.65 -9.11
C ARG A 72 -15.35 -7.45 -7.65
N HIS A 73 -16.31 -7.70 -6.76
CA HIS A 73 -16.05 -7.68 -5.32
C HIS A 73 -15.15 -8.88 -4.93
N PRO A 74 -14.19 -8.74 -4.00
CA PRO A 74 -13.28 -9.83 -3.62
C PRO A 74 -13.96 -11.16 -3.25
N SER A 75 -15.14 -11.10 -2.63
CA SER A 75 -15.91 -12.31 -2.27
C SER A 75 -16.36 -13.15 -3.47
N GLU A 76 -16.43 -12.56 -4.67
CA GLU A 76 -16.80 -13.27 -5.90
C GLU A 76 -15.63 -14.04 -6.54
N LEU A 77 -14.41 -13.80 -6.06
CA LEU A 77 -13.17 -14.33 -6.64
C LEU A 77 -12.71 -15.64 -5.98
N GLY A 78 -13.41 -16.12 -4.94
CA GLY A 78 -13.08 -17.38 -4.26
C GLY A 78 -11.77 -17.36 -3.48
N ILE A 79 -11.30 -16.17 -3.11
CA ILE A 79 -10.11 -15.93 -2.27
C ILE A 79 -10.53 -15.85 -0.80
N ASN A 80 -9.85 -16.62 0.05
CA ASN A 80 -10.07 -16.71 1.50
C ASN A 80 -8.96 -15.98 2.26
#